data_AF-A0A8F9WH66-F1
#
_entry.id   AF-A0A8F9WH66-F1
#
_cell.length_a   1.000
_cell.length_b   1.000
_cell.length_c   1.000
_cell.angle_alpha   90.00
_cell.angle_beta   90.00
_cell.angle_gamma   90.00
#
_symmetry.space_group_name_H-M   'P 1'
#
loop_
_entity.id
_entity.type
_entity.pdbx_description
1 polymer ?
#
loop_
_entity_poly.entity_id
_entity_poly.type
_entity_poly.pdbx_seq_one_letter_code
_entity_poly.pdbx_strand_id
1 'polypeptide(L)' 'MYLLIVFLPLLGSSVAGFFGRFLGSEGTAIITTTCVSFSSIFSFLAFYEVAPGASACYLRIAPWISSEMFDASWG' A
#
# COMPACT_ATOMS: atom_id res chain seq x y z
N MET A 1 -6.83 -4.19 -5.92
CA MET A 1 -5.43 -4.63 -6.12
C MET A 1 -4.46 -3.46 -5.95
N TYR A 2 -4.62 -2.35 -6.67
CA TYR A 2 -3.81 -1.13 -6.51
C TYR A 2 -3.69 -0.60 -5.07
N LEU A 3 -4.82 -0.43 -4.35
CA LEU A 3 -4.79 0.06 -2.96
C LEU A 3 -4.05 -0.88 -2.00
N LEU A 4 -4.07 -2.19 -2.26
CA LEU A 4 -3.38 -3.17 -1.41
C LEU A 4 -1.86 -2.97 -1.44
N ILE A 5 -1.29 -2.49 -2.56
CA ILE A 5 0.14 -2.16 -2.67
C ILE A 5 0.54 -1.16 -1.58
N VAL A 6 -0.34 -0.20 -1.26
CA VAL A 6 -0.11 0.83 -0.23
C VAL A 6 -0.49 0.33 1.16
N PHE A 7 -1.63 -0.35 1.31
CA PHE A 7 -2.13 -0.77 2.62
C PHE A 7 -1.36 -1.95 3.25
N LEU A 8 -0.82 -2.88 2.46
CA LEU A 8 -0.08 -4.04 2.99
C LEU A 8 1.17 -3.63 3.79
N PRO A 9 2.09 -2.80 3.24
CA PRO A 9 3.25 -2.32 4.00
C PRO A 9 2.85 -1.47 5.21
N LEU A 10 1.79 -0.66 5.09
CA LEU A 10 1.28 0.17 6.19
C LEU A 10 0.70 -0.69 7.32
N LEU A 11 0.01 -1.78 6.99
CA LEU A 11 -0.46 -2.75 7.97
C LEU A 11 0.73 -3.46 8.62
N GLY A 12 1.72 -3.89 7.84
CA GLY A 12 2.94 -4.50 8.36
C GLY A 12 3.68 -3.60 9.35
N SER A 13 3.86 -2.31 9.02
CA SER A 13 4.50 -1.33 9.91
C SER A 13 3.65 -1.02 11.14
N SER A 14 2.32 -0.95 11.00
CA SER A 14 1.42 -0.72 12.13
C SER A 14 1.45 -1.90 13.11
N VAL A 15 1.39 -3.14 12.61
CA VAL A 15 1.50 -4.35 13.45
C VAL A 15 2.86 -4.41 14.13
N ALA A 16 3.95 -4.15 13.40
CA ALA A 16 5.30 -4.08 13.97
C ALA A 16 5.45 -2.98 15.03
N GLY A 17 4.88 -1.79 14.79
CA GLY A 17 4.97 -0.65 15.69
C GLY A 17 4.18 -0.82 16.98
N PHE A 18 2.92 -1.27 16.88
CA PHE A 18 2.06 -1.43 18.06
C PHE A 18 2.28 -2.74 18.80
N PHE A 19 2.51 -3.84 18.08
CA PHE A 19 2.57 -5.18 18.66
C PHE A 19 3.96 -5.82 18.62
N GLY A 20 4.98 -5.15 18.09
CA GLY A 20 6.32 -5.74 17.92
C GLY A 20 6.95 -6.31 19.20
N ARG A 21 6.64 -5.72 20.37
CA ARG A 21 7.09 -6.26 21.67
C ARG A 21 6.46 -7.61 22.03
N PHE A 22 5.22 -7.87 21.61
CA PHE A 22 4.55 -9.15 21.83
C PHE A 22 4.97 -10.21 20.82
N LEU A 23 5.27 -9.80 19.58
CA LEU A 23 5.68 -10.71 18.51
C LEU A 23 7.16 -11.08 18.55
N GLY A 24 7.99 -10.28 19.22
CA GLY A 24 9.44 -10.43 19.20
C GLY A 24 10.07 -10.02 17.85
N SER A 25 11.39 -10.09 17.78
CA SER A 25 12.15 -9.66 16.58
C SER A 25 11.86 -10.53 15.37
N GLU A 26 11.85 -11.85 15.51
CA GLU A 26 11.62 -12.79 14.41
C GLU A 26 10.18 -12.70 13.88
N GLY A 27 9.18 -12.71 14.77
CA GLY A 27 7.78 -12.60 14.37
C GLY A 27 7.49 -11.29 13.64
N THR A 28 8.05 -10.19 14.14
CA THR A 28 7.92 -8.87 13.49
C THR A 28 8.56 -8.88 12.11
N ALA A 29 9.77 -9.42 11.97
CA ALA A 29 10.46 -9.50 10.69
C ALA A 29 9.68 -10.35 9.67
N ILE A 30 9.11 -11.48 10.09
CA ILE A 30 8.29 -12.33 9.22
C ILE A 30 7.06 -11.55 8.72
N ILE A 31 6.34 -10.84 9.59
CA ILE A 31 5.14 -10.08 9.18
C ILE A 31 5.48 -8.93 8.24
N THR A 32 6.49 -8.13 8.55
CA THR A 32 6.84 -6.99 7.70
C THR A 32 7.33 -7.46 6.33
N THR A 33 8.16 -8.50 6.29
CA THR A 33 8.72 -9.01 5.04
C THR A 33 7.65 -9.68 4.19
N THR A 34 6.74 -10.47 4.79
CA THR A 34 5.62 -11.07 4.04
C THR A 34 4.67 -10.02 3.48
N CYS A 35 4.35 -8.97 4.24
CA CYS A 35 3.52 -7.86 3.75
C CYS A 35 4.16 -7.14 2.55
N VAL A 36 5.47 -6.86 2.61
CA VAL A 36 6.19 -6.22 1.50
C VAL A 36 6.32 -7.17 0.29
N SER A 37 6.58 -8.45 0.51
CA SER A 37 6.64 -9.45 -0.57
C SER A 37 5.31 -9.57 -1.32
N PHE A 38 4.18 -9.62 -0.61
CA PHE A 38 2.86 -9.61 -1.25
C PHE A 38 2.58 -8.29 -1.98
N SER A 39 2.97 -7.15 -1.40
CA SER A 39 2.86 -5.85 -2.08
C SER A 39 3.68 -5.82 -3.38
N SER A 40 4.88 -6.41 -3.40
CA SER A 40 5.71 -6.51 -4.60
C SER A 40 5.07 -7.39 -5.68
N ILE A 41 4.48 -8.54 -5.31
CA ILE A 41 3.77 -9.40 -6.26
C ILE A 41 2.61 -8.63 -6.91
N PHE A 42 1.82 -7.92 -6.10
CA PHE A 42 0.79 -7.04 -6.62
C PHE A 42 1.39 -5.98 -7.55
N SER A 43 2.46 -5.27 -7.17
CA SER A 43 3.09 -4.28 -8.05
C SER A 43 3.45 -4.81 -9.44
N PHE A 44 3.91 -6.07 -9.56
CA PHE A 44 4.16 -6.68 -10.87
C PHE A 44 2.87 -6.93 -11.67
N LEU A 45 1.79 -7.34 -11.01
CA LEU A 45 0.48 -7.50 -11.66
C LEU A 45 -0.07 -6.16 -12.16
N ALA A 46 0.03 -5.09 -11.35
CA ALA A 46 -0.36 -3.74 -11.79
C ALA A 46 0.48 -3.28 -12.98
N PHE A 47 1.79 -3.53 -12.97
CA PHE A 47 2.66 -3.20 -14.09
C PHE A 47 2.22 -3.93 -15.37
N TYR A 48 1.87 -5.22 -15.27
CA TYR A 48 1.37 -6.00 -16.40
C TYR A 48 0.02 -5.47 -16.94
N GLU A 49 -0.89 -5.01 -16.09
CA GLU A 49 -2.15 -4.42 -16.58
C GLU A 49 -1.94 -3.07 -17.27
N VAL A 50 -1.07 -2.21 -16.72
CA VAL A 50 -0.92 -0.83 -17.21
C VAL A 50 0.02 -0.75 -18.41
N ALA A 51 1.18 -1.43 -18.39
CA ALA A 51 2.19 -1.30 -19.43
C ALA A 51 1.82 -2.10 -20.71
N PRO A 52 1.72 -3.44 -20.69
CA PRO A 52 1.29 -4.19 -21.87
C PRO A 52 -0.23 -4.20 -22.08
N GLY A 53 -1.04 -4.16 -21.02
CA GLY A 53 -2.51 -4.13 -21.15
C GLY A 53 -3.11 -2.77 -21.55
N ALA A 54 -2.29 -1.71 -21.62
CA ALA A 54 -2.66 -0.34 -21.99
C ALA A 54 -3.91 0.20 -21.27
N SER A 55 -4.22 -0.34 -20.10
CA SER A 55 -5.44 -0.04 -19.35
C SER A 55 -5.11 0.88 -18.19
N ALA A 56 -5.02 2.17 -18.47
CA ALA A 56 -4.75 3.18 -17.44
C ALA A 56 -5.93 3.25 -16.45
N CYS A 57 -5.66 2.98 -15.18
CA CYS A 57 -6.63 3.07 -14.10
C CYS A 57 -6.27 4.22 -13.17
N TYR A 58 -7.18 5.18 -13.01
CA TYR A 58 -7.07 6.27 -12.04
C TYR A 58 -8.11 6.05 -10.95
N LEU A 59 -7.66 6.02 -9.70
CA LEU A 59 -8.51 5.71 -8.55
C LEU A 59 -8.69 6.95 -7.69
N ARG A 60 -9.82 7.65 -7.84
CA ARG A 60 -10.17 8.75 -6.95
C ARG A 60 -10.72 8.19 -5.64
N ILE A 61 -10.02 8.43 -4.53
CA ILE A 61 -10.34 7.85 -3.22
C ILE A 61 -11.19 8.81 -2.41
N ALA A 62 -10.62 9.96 -2.04
CA ALA A 62 -11.26 10.95 -1.17
C ALA A 62 -10.55 12.32 -1.31
N PRO A 63 -11.23 13.44 -1.00
CA PRO A 63 -10.55 14.73 -0.87
C PRO A 63 -9.51 14.66 0.24
N TRP A 64 -8.28 15.09 -0.05
CA TRP A 64 -7.20 15.21 0.93
C TRP A 64 -7.23 16.57 1.61
N ILE A 65 -7.16 17.63 0.80
CA ILE A 65 -7.16 19.01 1.26
C ILE A 65 -8.08 19.78 0.32
N SER A 66 -9.08 20.45 0.89
CA SER A 66 -9.87 21.44 0.17
C SER A 66 -9.71 22.77 0.89
N SER A 67 -9.03 23.68 0.21
CA SER A 67 -9.00 25.11 0.53
C SER A 67 -9.41 25.85 -0.74
N GLU A 68 -10.01 27.03 -0.62
CA GLU A 68 -10.62 27.74 -1.76
C GLU A 68 -9.72 27.82 -3.00
N MET A 69 -8.40 27.97 -2.80
CA MET A 69 -7.41 28.07 -3.86
C MET A 69 -6.66 26.74 -4.15
N PHE A 70 -6.81 25.71 -3.31
CA PHE A 70 -6.12 24.44 -3.46
C PHE A 70 -7.03 23.26 -3.10
N ASP A 71 -7.42 22.50 -4.13
CA ASP A 71 -8.17 21.26 -4.03
C ASP A 71 -7.29 20.08 -4.46
N ALA A 72 -6.94 19.23 -3.49
CA ALA A 72 -6.18 18.02 -3.69
C ALA A 72 -7.01 16.82 -3.23
N SER A 73 -7.15 15.83 -4.10
CA SER A 73 -7.77 14.54 -3.81
C SER A 73 -6.73 13.43 -3.81
N TRP A 74 -6.86 12.49 -2.87
CA TRP A 74 -6.16 11.22 -2.94
C TRP A 74 -6.62 10.45 -4.18
N GLY A 75 -5.69 10.11 -5.08
CA GLY A 75 -5.97 9.41 -6.34
C GLY A 75 -5.38 10.09 -7.55
#